data_AF-A0A158B287-F1
#
_entry.id   AF-A0A158B287-F1
#
_cell.length_a   1.000
_cell.length_b   1.000
_cell.length_c   1.000
_cell.angle_alpha   90.00
_cell.angle_beta   90.00
_cell.angle_gamma   90.00
#
_symmetry.space_group_name_H-M   'P 1'
#
loop_
_entity.id
_entity.type
_entity.pdbx_description
1 polymer ?
#
loop_
_entity_poly.entity_id
_entity_poly.type
_entity_poly.pdbx_seq_one_letter_code
_entity_poly.pdbx_strand_id
1 'polypeptide(L)'
;MELELLGKISMYVMGIVLAASMIEAVVLHFKYKGTEKAFDWHETWISLVDLVGRKLLAFLPISLATPVFNFAWEHRIHTVTTNTALTIFLLFIGQEFCYYWYHRASHTIRFFWANHAVHHSPNQLTLSSAYRLGWLTKIAGSAIFFTPLVWFGVKPDVVLAVVSINLLYQFWLHATWIPKLGWLEYVFNTPSAHRVHHASNEIYLDANFGGVLVIFDRLFGTYVEERADEPCRYGLTTPVTSHNPVVVEMEHWVSLVKDMFNAKSVSDAVGFLLRPPGWLPNGEGQTTEELQKRAKAIEQQPAHVGH
;
A
#
# COMPACT_ATOMS: atom_id res chain seq x y z
N MET A 1 8.05 -16.47 28.64
CA MET A 1 9.38 -15.88 28.35
C MET A 1 9.46 -15.37 26.90
N GLU A 2 9.18 -16.19 25.89
CA GLU A 2 9.26 -15.76 24.46
C GLU A 2 8.19 -14.72 24.04
N LEU A 3 6.92 -14.91 24.41
CA LEU A 3 5.84 -13.95 24.11
C LEU A 3 6.06 -12.58 24.75
N GLU A 4 6.62 -12.55 25.97
CA GLU A 4 6.92 -11.31 26.67
C GLU A 4 8.08 -10.56 26.00
N LEU A 5 9.11 -11.29 25.56
CA LEU A 5 10.22 -10.71 24.81
C LEU A 5 9.74 -10.15 23.45
N LEU A 6 8.91 -10.90 22.72
CA LEU A 6 8.31 -10.43 21.46
C LEU A 6 7.44 -9.18 21.67
N GLY A 7 6.67 -9.16 22.76
CA GLY A 7 5.89 -7.99 23.17
C GLY A 7 6.78 -6.77 23.42
N LYS A 8 7.88 -6.94 24.18
CA LYS A 8 8.86 -5.86 24.45
C LYS A 8 9.51 -5.36 23.17
N ILE A 9 9.98 -6.26 22.30
CA ILE A 9 10.57 -5.90 21.01
C ILE A 9 9.57 -5.10 20.17
N SER A 10 8.33 -5.57 20.06
CA SER A 10 7.28 -4.86 19.31
C SER A 10 7.02 -3.46 19.87
N MET A 11 6.98 -3.30 21.20
CA MET A 11 6.82 -1.98 21.84
C MET A 11 7.99 -1.05 21.54
N TYR A 12 9.24 -1.52 21.64
CA TYR A 12 10.41 -0.70 21.35
C TYR A 12 10.46 -0.29 19.87
N VAL A 13 10.21 -1.24 18.96
CA VAL A 13 10.16 -0.96 17.51
C VAL A 13 9.08 0.09 17.21
N MET A 14 7.88 -0.07 17.77
CA MET A 14 6.81 0.92 17.61
C MET A 14 7.22 2.30 18.16
N GLY A 15 7.84 2.34 19.34
CA GLY A 15 8.35 3.58 19.92
C GLY A 15 9.38 4.29 19.03
N ILE A 16 10.30 3.53 18.42
CA ILE A 16 11.30 4.06 17.49
C ILE A 16 10.64 4.58 16.21
N VAL A 17 9.72 3.83 15.61
CA VAL A 17 8.95 4.24 14.42
C VAL A 17 8.21 5.54 14.67
N LEU A 18 7.49 5.64 15.78
CA LEU A 18 6.75 6.85 16.15
C LEU A 18 7.69 8.04 16.41
N ALA A 19 8.76 7.83 17.17
CA ALA A 19 9.74 8.88 17.45
C ALA A 19 10.41 9.38 16.16
N ALA A 20 10.83 8.48 15.27
CA ALA A 20 11.43 8.83 13.99
C ALA A 20 10.47 9.64 13.11
N SER A 21 9.20 9.21 13.01
CA SER A 21 8.18 9.94 12.23
C SER A 21 7.90 11.35 12.81
N MET A 22 7.90 11.49 14.13
CA MET A 22 7.70 12.78 14.80
C MET A 22 8.91 13.70 14.63
N ILE A 23 10.13 13.17 14.74
CA ILE A 23 11.36 13.92 14.48
C ILE A 23 11.36 14.44 13.04
N GLU A 24 11.03 13.60 12.06
CA GLU A 24 10.88 14.01 10.68
C GLU A 24 9.85 15.14 10.55
N ALA A 25 8.64 14.96 11.08
CA ALA A 25 7.57 15.95 11.01
C ALA A 25 8.02 17.32 11.54
N VAL A 26 8.70 17.35 12.69
CA VAL A 26 9.27 18.57 13.28
C VAL A 26 10.33 19.19 12.36
N VAL A 27 11.25 18.39 11.82
CA VAL A 27 12.30 18.87 10.92
C VAL A 27 11.69 19.47 9.64
N LEU A 28 10.74 18.78 9.01
CA LEU A 28 10.08 19.25 7.79
C LEU A 28 9.24 20.50 8.07
N HIS A 29 8.56 20.57 9.22
CA HIS A 29 7.82 21.75 9.65
C HIS A 29 8.71 22.99 9.69
N PHE A 30 9.86 22.91 10.36
CA PHE A 30 10.76 24.06 10.44
C PHE A 30 11.47 24.36 9.12
N LYS A 31 11.82 23.33 8.33
CA LYS A 31 12.49 23.48 7.03
C LYS A 31 11.63 24.20 6.00
N TYR A 32 10.33 23.91 5.95
CA TYR A 32 9.42 24.45 4.94
C TYR A 32 8.45 25.51 5.47
N LYS A 33 8.69 26.00 6.70
CA LYS A 33 7.86 27.03 7.34
C LYS A 33 7.80 28.29 6.48
N GLY A 34 6.58 28.75 6.17
CA GLY A 34 6.36 29.96 5.37
C GLY A 34 6.60 29.79 3.87
N THR A 35 6.82 28.56 3.39
CA THR A 35 6.89 28.25 1.96
C THR A 35 5.58 27.64 1.47
N GLU A 36 5.37 27.57 0.15
CA GLU A 36 4.25 26.85 -0.47
C GLU A 36 4.24 25.34 -0.13
N LYS A 37 5.37 24.80 0.34
CA LYS A 37 5.54 23.39 0.75
C LYS A 37 5.42 23.20 2.27
N ALA A 38 4.72 24.12 2.95
CA ALA A 38 4.54 24.05 4.40
C ALA A 38 4.05 22.67 4.83
N PHE A 39 4.65 22.15 5.90
CA PHE A 39 4.32 20.82 6.42
C PHE A 39 2.88 20.76 6.93
N ASP A 40 2.14 19.74 6.50
CA ASP A 40 0.77 19.52 6.92
C ASP A 40 0.68 18.55 8.10
N TRP A 41 0.44 19.12 9.29
CA TRP A 41 0.28 18.34 10.52
C TRP A 41 -0.97 17.46 10.52
N HIS A 42 -1.98 17.77 9.70
CA HIS A 42 -3.19 16.93 9.62
C HIS A 42 -2.85 15.53 9.08
N GLU A 43 -1.87 15.43 8.16
CA GLU A 43 -1.46 14.14 7.63
C GLU A 43 -0.83 13.25 8.71
N THR A 44 0.03 13.82 9.55
CA THR A 44 0.60 13.10 10.71
C THR A 44 -0.48 12.72 11.70
N TRP A 45 -1.41 13.65 12.01
CA TRP A 45 -2.49 13.41 12.96
C TRP A 45 -3.41 12.27 12.52
N ILE A 46 -3.87 12.27 11.26
CA ILE A 46 -4.75 11.23 10.74
C ILE A 46 -4.02 9.87 10.73
N SER A 47 -2.72 9.82 10.39
CA SER A 47 -1.95 8.58 10.46
C SER A 47 -1.84 8.03 11.90
N LEU A 48 -1.70 8.90 12.90
CA LEU A 48 -1.72 8.50 14.32
C LEU A 48 -3.11 7.99 14.75
N VAL A 49 -4.17 8.64 14.28
CA VAL A 49 -5.55 8.20 14.54
C VAL A 49 -5.84 6.86 13.85
N ASP A 50 -5.37 6.63 12.61
CA ASP A 50 -5.42 5.33 11.95
C ASP A 50 -4.76 4.26 12.83
N LEU A 51 -3.52 4.51 13.26
CA LEU A 51 -2.76 3.57 14.08
C LEU A 51 -3.49 3.23 15.38
N VAL A 52 -3.97 4.23 16.12
CA VAL A 52 -4.71 4.03 17.37
C VAL A 52 -6.03 3.29 17.10
N GLY A 53 -6.78 3.69 16.09
CA GLY A 53 -8.04 3.05 15.70
C GLY A 53 -7.83 1.57 15.35
N ARG A 54 -6.81 1.23 14.55
CA ARG A 54 -6.47 -0.17 14.25
C ARG A 54 -6.06 -0.96 15.49
N LYS A 55 -5.35 -0.35 16.45
CA LYS A 55 -5.01 -1.01 17.72
C LYS A 55 -6.24 -1.24 18.60
N LEU A 56 -7.20 -0.32 18.62
CA LEU A 56 -8.47 -0.51 19.32
C LEU A 56 -9.32 -1.61 18.66
N LEU A 57 -9.45 -1.58 17.33
CA LEU A 57 -10.11 -2.63 16.56
C LEU A 57 -9.37 -3.97 16.67
N ALA A 58 -8.09 -3.97 17.06
CA ALA A 58 -7.34 -5.20 17.23
C ALA A 58 -7.89 -6.09 18.36
N PHE A 59 -8.59 -5.52 19.35
CA PHE A 59 -9.26 -6.24 20.43
C PHE A 59 -10.53 -6.96 20.00
N LEU A 60 -11.11 -6.59 18.85
CA LEU A 60 -12.25 -7.31 18.30
C LEU A 60 -11.77 -8.63 17.69
N PRO A 61 -12.43 -9.78 17.98
CA PRO A 61 -12.07 -11.09 17.44
C PRO A 61 -12.54 -11.27 15.99
N ILE A 62 -12.58 -10.18 15.21
CA ILE A 62 -13.04 -10.17 13.82
C ILE A 62 -11.80 -10.15 12.94
N SER A 63 -11.56 -11.26 12.24
CA SER A 63 -10.43 -11.43 11.32
C SER A 63 -10.80 -12.44 10.25
N LEU A 64 -10.68 -12.07 8.98
CA LEU A 64 -10.80 -13.05 7.88
C LEU A 64 -9.53 -13.91 7.75
N ALA A 65 -8.39 -13.44 8.25
CA ALA A 65 -7.13 -14.17 8.14
C ALA A 65 -7.13 -15.47 8.95
N THR A 66 -7.69 -15.44 10.17
CA THR A 66 -7.68 -16.60 11.08
C THR A 66 -8.40 -17.82 10.51
N PRO A 67 -9.67 -17.75 10.07
CA PRO A 67 -10.35 -18.91 9.49
C PRO A 67 -9.68 -19.39 8.20
N VAL A 68 -9.23 -18.46 7.34
CA VAL A 68 -8.57 -18.80 6.07
C VAL A 68 -7.25 -19.54 6.30
N PHE A 69 -6.40 -19.03 7.20
CA PHE A 69 -5.13 -19.67 7.53
C PHE A 69 -5.30 -20.98 8.28
N ASN A 70 -6.29 -21.09 9.17
CA ASN A 70 -6.58 -22.36 9.86
C ASN A 70 -6.98 -23.44 8.85
N PHE A 71 -7.91 -23.11 7.93
CA PHE A 71 -8.31 -24.01 6.86
C PHE A 71 -7.11 -24.43 6.00
N ALA A 72 -6.30 -23.47 5.54
CA ALA A 72 -5.13 -23.78 4.73
C ALA A 72 -4.09 -24.61 5.49
N TRP A 73 -3.93 -24.40 6.79
CA TRP A 73 -3.02 -25.16 7.65
C TRP A 73 -3.50 -26.60 7.86
N GLU A 74 -4.80 -26.80 8.10
CA GLU A 74 -5.40 -28.14 8.22
C GLU A 74 -5.26 -28.95 6.93
N HIS A 75 -5.35 -28.28 5.78
CA HIS A 75 -5.27 -28.88 4.44
C HIS A 75 -3.91 -28.71 3.75
N ARG A 76 -2.85 -28.40 4.49
CA ARG A 76 -1.51 -28.15 3.93
C ARG A 76 -0.90 -29.41 3.30
N ILE A 77 -0.11 -29.21 2.24
CA ILE A 77 0.53 -30.28 1.48
C ILE A 77 1.74 -30.87 2.22
N HIS A 78 2.47 -30.01 2.94
CA HIS A 78 3.67 -30.39 3.69
C HIS A 78 3.81 -29.53 4.95
N THR A 79 4.83 -29.76 5.78
CA THR A 79 5.18 -28.89 6.91
C THR A 79 6.63 -28.44 6.78
N VAL A 80 6.85 -27.16 6.51
CA VAL A 80 8.17 -26.57 6.31
C VAL A 80 8.79 -26.23 7.65
N THR A 81 10.03 -26.66 7.89
CA THR A 81 10.83 -26.19 9.02
C THR A 81 11.59 -24.92 8.64
N THR A 82 11.62 -23.93 9.51
CA THR A 82 12.31 -22.64 9.28
C THR A 82 13.65 -22.56 10.01
N ASN A 83 14.39 -23.67 10.03
CA ASN A 83 15.64 -23.83 10.78
C ASN A 83 16.89 -23.83 9.90
N THR A 84 16.76 -23.68 8.59
CA THR A 84 17.90 -23.60 7.66
C THR A 84 17.89 -22.28 6.89
N ALA A 85 19.09 -21.81 6.51
CA ALA A 85 19.23 -20.61 5.69
C ALA A 85 18.47 -20.71 4.35
N LEU A 86 18.47 -21.89 3.72
CA LEU A 86 17.73 -22.12 2.48
C LEU A 86 16.21 -21.97 2.68
N THR A 87 15.65 -22.59 3.72
CA THR A 87 14.21 -22.48 4.01
C THR A 87 13.79 -21.06 4.34
N ILE A 88 14.64 -20.30 5.04
CA ILE A 88 14.41 -18.89 5.35
C ILE A 88 14.47 -18.04 4.07
N PHE A 89 15.46 -18.29 3.21
CA PHE A 89 15.59 -17.60 1.92
C PHE A 89 14.38 -17.87 1.01
N LEU A 90 13.96 -19.13 0.86
CA LEU A 90 12.78 -19.48 0.07
C LEU A 90 11.49 -18.88 0.64
N LEU A 91 11.35 -18.85 1.97
CA LEU A 91 10.23 -18.17 2.63
C LEU A 91 10.24 -16.67 2.32
N PHE A 92 11.40 -16.02 2.39
CA PHE A 92 11.53 -14.60 2.04
C PHE A 92 11.11 -14.35 0.59
N ILE A 93 11.63 -15.11 -0.38
CA ILE A 93 11.25 -14.96 -1.79
C ILE A 93 9.75 -15.23 -2.02
N GLY A 94 9.20 -16.28 -1.38
CA GLY A 94 7.77 -16.60 -1.47
C GLY A 94 6.89 -15.51 -0.86
N GLN A 95 7.32 -14.93 0.26
CA GLN A 95 6.65 -13.79 0.91
C GLN A 95 6.65 -12.56 0.00
N GLU A 96 7.77 -12.23 -0.63
CA GLU A 96 7.86 -11.10 -1.56
C GLU A 96 6.97 -11.29 -2.79
N PHE A 97 6.88 -12.52 -3.31
CA PHE A 97 5.96 -12.85 -4.40
C PHE A 97 4.49 -12.67 -3.99
N CYS A 98 4.10 -13.19 -2.81
CA CYS A 98 2.74 -13.03 -2.29
C CYS A 98 2.40 -11.55 -2.05
N TYR A 99 3.35 -10.79 -1.50
CA TYR A 99 3.19 -9.36 -1.26
C TYR A 99 2.98 -8.59 -2.57
N TYR A 100 3.79 -8.86 -3.61
CA TYR A 100 3.64 -8.22 -4.92
C TYR A 100 2.21 -8.37 -5.47
N TRP A 101 1.65 -9.58 -5.44
CA TRP A 101 0.29 -9.82 -5.93
C TRP A 101 -0.80 -9.21 -5.06
N TYR A 102 -0.63 -9.25 -3.73
CA TYR A 102 -1.50 -8.54 -2.80
C TYR A 102 -1.53 -7.03 -3.13
N HIS A 103 -0.36 -6.44 -3.29
CA HIS A 103 -0.22 -5.01 -3.47
C HIS A 103 -0.74 -4.57 -4.84
N ARG A 104 -0.39 -5.30 -5.90
CA ARG A 104 -0.97 -5.09 -7.23
C ARG A 104 -2.48 -5.22 -7.26
N ALA A 105 -3.05 -6.23 -6.59
CA ALA A 105 -4.50 -6.38 -6.48
C ALA A 105 -5.13 -5.22 -5.68
N SER A 106 -4.40 -4.69 -4.71
CA SER A 106 -4.83 -3.52 -3.92
C SER A 106 -4.94 -2.24 -4.75
N HIS A 107 -4.25 -2.16 -5.89
CA HIS A 107 -4.39 -1.05 -6.85
C HIS A 107 -5.36 -1.36 -7.99
N THR A 108 -5.45 -2.63 -8.42
CA THR A 108 -6.17 -3.01 -9.65
C THR A 108 -7.55 -3.61 -9.43
N ILE A 109 -7.98 -3.82 -8.18
CA ILE A 109 -9.31 -4.34 -7.82
C ILE A 109 -9.95 -3.38 -6.81
N ARG A 110 -11.10 -2.80 -7.16
CA ARG A 110 -11.76 -1.74 -6.38
C ARG A 110 -12.07 -2.13 -4.93
N PHE A 111 -12.42 -3.40 -4.65
CA PHE A 111 -12.60 -3.89 -3.29
C PHE A 111 -11.34 -3.73 -2.41
N PHE A 112 -10.18 -4.18 -2.89
CA PHE A 112 -8.94 -4.06 -2.13
C PHE A 112 -8.45 -2.61 -2.07
N TRP A 113 -8.66 -1.86 -3.16
CA TRP A 113 -8.41 -0.42 -3.19
C TRP A 113 -9.21 0.35 -2.14
N ALA A 114 -10.45 -0.05 -1.83
CA ALA A 114 -11.25 0.64 -0.83
C ALA A 114 -10.58 0.69 0.56
N ASN A 115 -9.77 -0.32 0.90
CA ASN A 115 -8.90 -0.27 2.07
C ASN A 115 -7.58 0.46 1.79
N HIS A 116 -6.94 0.15 0.67
CA HIS A 116 -5.58 0.59 0.39
C HIS A 116 -5.46 2.08 0.02
N ALA A 117 -6.54 2.68 -0.50
CA ALA A 117 -6.61 4.12 -0.79
C ALA A 117 -6.34 4.99 0.44
N VAL A 118 -6.65 4.49 1.65
CA VAL A 118 -6.32 5.17 2.91
C VAL A 118 -4.80 5.38 3.04
N HIS A 119 -3.99 4.41 2.63
CA HIS A 119 -2.54 4.52 2.60
C HIS A 119 -2.03 5.56 1.60
N HIS A 120 -2.67 5.66 0.43
CA HIS A 120 -2.33 6.63 -0.63
C HIS A 120 -2.99 8.02 -0.46
N SER A 121 -3.90 8.17 0.50
CA SER A 121 -4.60 9.42 0.79
C SER A 121 -3.72 10.62 1.17
N PRO A 122 -2.52 10.48 1.80
CA PRO A 122 -1.73 11.64 2.17
C PRO A 122 -1.28 12.47 0.96
N ASN A 123 -1.57 13.77 0.97
CA ASN A 123 -1.08 14.70 -0.06
C ASN A 123 0.41 15.08 0.16
N GLN A 124 0.96 14.75 1.32
CA GLN A 124 2.39 14.82 1.64
C GLN A 124 2.88 13.44 2.10
N LEU A 125 3.81 12.84 1.36
CA LEU A 125 4.42 11.56 1.73
C LEU A 125 5.50 11.78 2.81
N THR A 126 5.31 11.11 3.95
CA THR A 126 6.15 11.23 5.16
C THR A 126 6.30 9.84 5.79
N LEU A 127 7.25 9.65 6.73
CA LEU A 127 7.34 8.40 7.50
C LEU A 127 6.04 8.08 8.25
N SER A 128 5.22 9.09 8.58
CA SER A 128 3.92 8.84 9.22
C SER A 128 2.93 8.11 8.31
N SER A 129 3.03 8.33 6.99
CA SER A 129 2.19 7.66 5.99
C SER A 129 2.38 6.13 6.00
N ALA A 130 3.56 5.65 6.40
CA ALA A 130 3.90 4.23 6.44
C ALA A 130 2.98 3.40 7.35
N TYR A 131 2.43 4.01 8.40
CA TYR A 131 1.52 3.36 9.32
C TYR A 131 0.07 3.81 9.16
N ARG A 132 -0.30 4.54 8.09
CA ARG A 132 -1.71 4.77 7.73
C ARG A 132 -2.18 3.61 6.85
N LEU A 133 -2.79 2.58 7.44
CA LEU A 133 -3.09 1.31 6.75
C LEU A 133 -4.59 1.05 6.52
N GLY A 134 -5.47 1.77 7.21
CA GLY A 134 -6.92 1.59 7.09
C GLY A 134 -7.50 0.72 8.20
N TRP A 135 -8.55 1.20 8.85
CA TRP A 135 -9.23 0.54 9.97
C TRP A 135 -9.79 -0.84 9.62
N LEU A 136 -10.18 -1.08 8.38
CA LEU A 136 -10.80 -2.34 7.94
C LEU A 136 -9.81 -3.40 7.44
N THR A 137 -8.50 -3.18 7.60
CA THR A 137 -7.45 -4.09 7.12
C THR A 137 -7.66 -5.57 7.52
N LYS A 138 -8.15 -5.85 8.74
CA LYS A 138 -8.40 -7.22 9.24
C LYS A 138 -9.50 -7.98 8.48
N ILE A 139 -10.40 -7.26 7.83
CA ILE A 139 -11.55 -7.80 7.10
C ILE A 139 -11.50 -7.49 5.59
N ALA A 140 -10.46 -6.80 5.12
CA ALA A 140 -10.26 -6.49 3.72
C ALA A 140 -9.76 -7.70 2.89
N GLY A 141 -9.71 -8.91 3.45
CA GLY A 141 -9.42 -10.14 2.71
C GLY A 141 -7.98 -10.33 2.24
N SER A 142 -7.03 -9.47 2.63
CA SER A 142 -5.62 -9.53 2.21
C SER A 142 -4.92 -10.85 2.52
N ALA A 143 -5.39 -11.60 3.52
CA ALA A 143 -4.84 -12.90 3.89
C ALA A 143 -4.89 -13.94 2.76
N ILE A 144 -5.82 -13.83 1.82
CA ILE A 144 -5.94 -14.78 0.70
C ILE A 144 -4.65 -14.85 -0.12
N PHE A 145 -3.92 -13.74 -0.26
CA PHE A 145 -2.68 -13.68 -1.04
C PHE A 145 -1.50 -14.39 -0.36
N PHE A 146 -1.51 -14.50 0.97
CA PHE A 146 -0.47 -15.18 1.75
C PHE A 146 -0.84 -16.63 2.10
N THR A 147 -2.08 -17.03 1.80
CA THR A 147 -2.60 -18.38 2.02
C THR A 147 -1.77 -19.47 1.31
N PRO A 148 -1.23 -19.25 0.10
CA PRO A 148 -0.35 -20.23 -0.54
C PRO A 148 0.85 -20.66 0.34
N LEU A 149 1.47 -19.73 1.08
CA LEU A 149 2.59 -20.07 1.98
C LEU A 149 2.15 -21.02 3.09
N VAL A 150 0.99 -20.77 3.67
CA VAL A 150 0.41 -21.63 4.72
C VAL A 150 0.08 -23.00 4.15
N TRP A 151 -0.53 -23.03 2.97
CA TRP A 151 -0.91 -24.26 2.28
C TRP A 151 0.31 -25.12 1.87
N PHE A 152 1.45 -24.50 1.54
CA PHE A 152 2.72 -25.19 1.32
C PHE A 152 3.44 -25.62 2.61
N GLY A 153 2.92 -25.26 3.78
CA GLY A 153 3.38 -25.78 5.05
C GLY A 153 4.11 -24.81 5.96
N VAL A 154 4.13 -23.52 5.66
CA VAL A 154 4.65 -22.50 6.57
C VAL A 154 3.61 -22.25 7.67
N LYS A 155 4.03 -22.25 8.93
CA LYS A 155 3.09 -22.01 10.04
C LYS A 155 2.45 -20.61 9.93
N PRO A 156 1.15 -20.44 10.24
CA PRO A 156 0.48 -19.13 10.14
C PRO A 156 1.14 -18.00 10.94
N ASP A 157 1.64 -18.28 12.14
CA ASP A 157 2.36 -17.32 12.98
C ASP A 157 3.67 -16.85 12.34
N VAL A 158 4.38 -17.74 11.65
CA VAL A 158 5.57 -17.40 10.87
C VAL A 158 5.21 -16.52 9.67
N VAL A 159 4.12 -16.82 8.95
CA VAL A 159 3.65 -15.97 7.83
C VAL A 159 3.32 -14.56 8.31
N LEU A 160 2.59 -14.44 9.42
CA LEU A 160 2.27 -13.13 10.02
C LEU A 160 3.53 -12.38 10.48
N ALA A 161 4.54 -13.10 11.01
CA ALA A 161 5.80 -12.50 11.41
C ALA A 161 6.58 -11.95 10.21
N VAL A 162 6.70 -12.69 9.12
CA VAL A 162 7.43 -12.21 7.93
C VAL A 162 6.70 -11.07 7.21
N VAL A 163 5.35 -11.06 7.19
CA VAL A 163 4.56 -9.90 6.75
C VAL A 163 4.88 -8.69 7.62
N SER A 164 4.94 -8.85 8.94
CA SER A 164 5.25 -7.75 9.86
C SER A 164 6.66 -7.20 9.67
N ILE A 165 7.65 -8.06 9.42
CA ILE A 165 9.04 -7.66 9.12
C ILE A 165 9.12 -6.94 7.77
N ASN A 166 8.39 -7.42 6.76
CA ASN A 166 8.29 -6.76 5.47
C ASN A 166 7.67 -5.35 5.60
N LEU A 167 6.58 -5.18 6.35
CA LEU A 167 6.00 -3.85 6.61
C LEU A 167 6.96 -2.95 7.41
N LEU A 168 7.73 -3.51 8.34
CA LEU A 168 8.76 -2.75 9.06
C LEU A 168 9.86 -2.26 8.12
N TYR A 169 10.29 -3.09 7.16
CA TYR A 169 11.20 -2.64 6.11
C TYR A 169 10.60 -1.49 5.30
N GLN A 170 9.31 -1.53 4.99
CA GLN A 170 8.69 -0.48 4.19
C GLN A 170 8.58 0.87 4.88
N PHE A 171 8.78 0.94 6.20
CA PHE A 171 8.74 2.20 6.94
C PHE A 171 9.66 3.26 6.32
N TRP A 172 10.94 2.94 6.12
CA TRP A 172 11.93 3.92 5.63
C TRP A 172 11.75 4.28 4.14
N LEU A 173 10.97 3.51 3.38
CA LEU A 173 10.67 3.80 1.97
C LEU A 173 9.90 5.12 1.80
N HIS A 174 9.19 5.57 2.85
CA HIS A 174 8.41 6.80 2.83
C HIS A 174 9.27 8.06 3.06
N ALA A 175 10.57 7.90 3.29
CA ALA A 175 11.49 9.00 3.50
C ALA A 175 11.81 9.73 2.17
N THR A 176 11.01 10.74 1.84
CA THR A 176 11.12 11.49 0.57
C THR A 176 12.44 12.24 0.38
N TRP A 177 13.20 12.47 1.45
CA TRP A 177 14.50 13.15 1.39
C TRP A 177 15.68 12.22 1.08
N ILE A 178 15.45 10.90 0.98
CA ILE A 178 16.51 9.96 0.57
C ILE A 178 16.62 9.97 -0.96
N PRO A 179 17.81 10.26 -1.53
CA PRO A 179 18.01 10.30 -2.97
C PRO A 179 17.95 8.89 -3.58
N LYS A 180 18.07 8.81 -4.92
CA LYS A 180 18.27 7.53 -5.60
C LYS A 180 19.49 6.80 -5.05
N LEU A 181 19.38 5.48 -4.88
CA LEU A 181 20.42 4.64 -4.29
C LEU A 181 21.25 3.86 -5.32
N GLY A 182 21.16 4.23 -6.60
CA GLY A 182 21.95 3.66 -7.69
C GLY A 182 21.66 2.17 -7.89
N TRP A 183 22.69 1.32 -7.81
CA TRP A 183 22.57 -0.10 -8.14
C TRP A 183 21.61 -0.88 -7.22
N LEU A 184 21.36 -0.38 -6.00
CA LEU A 184 20.41 -1.00 -5.07
C LEU A 184 18.98 -1.01 -5.62
N GLU A 185 18.62 -0.03 -6.46
CA GLU A 185 17.27 0.10 -7.06
C GLU A 185 16.97 -0.95 -8.13
N TYR A 186 17.94 -1.78 -8.49
CA TYR A 186 17.71 -2.92 -9.37
C TYR A 186 17.12 -4.12 -8.62
N VAL A 187 17.35 -4.22 -7.31
CA VAL A 187 16.97 -5.38 -6.49
C VAL A 187 15.96 -5.01 -5.42
N PHE A 188 16.23 -3.93 -4.69
CA PHE A 188 15.43 -3.52 -3.54
C PHE A 188 14.42 -2.44 -3.89
N ASN A 189 13.27 -2.47 -3.21
CA ASN A 189 12.41 -1.30 -3.15
C ASN A 189 13.14 -0.22 -2.34
N THR A 190 13.23 0.97 -2.91
CA THR A 190 13.93 2.12 -2.31
C THR A 190 12.96 3.29 -2.23
N PRO A 191 13.28 4.34 -1.46
CA PRO A 191 12.45 5.53 -1.40
C PRO A 191 12.14 6.15 -2.76
N SER A 192 13.05 6.05 -3.73
CA SER A 192 12.81 6.46 -5.14
C SER A 192 11.67 5.68 -5.79
N ALA A 193 11.77 4.34 -5.79
CA ALA A 193 10.72 3.48 -6.36
C ALA A 193 9.38 3.63 -5.62
N HIS A 194 9.43 3.79 -4.29
CA HIS A 194 8.24 3.96 -3.45
C HIS A 194 7.60 5.35 -3.58
N ARG A 195 8.37 6.41 -3.86
CA ARG A 195 7.81 7.72 -4.21
C ARG A 195 6.98 7.65 -5.49
N VAL A 196 7.48 6.96 -6.51
CA VAL A 196 6.73 6.70 -7.75
C VAL A 196 5.46 5.92 -7.46
N HIS A 197 5.55 4.89 -6.62
CA HIS A 197 4.38 4.11 -6.22
C HIS A 197 3.27 4.96 -5.58
N HIS A 198 3.65 5.92 -4.73
CA HIS A 198 2.71 6.85 -4.08
C HIS A 198 2.29 8.04 -4.94
N ALA A 199 2.80 8.16 -6.16
CA ALA A 199 2.55 9.33 -6.99
C ALA A 199 1.21 9.24 -7.73
N SER A 200 0.55 10.38 -7.88
CA SER A 200 -0.68 10.58 -8.64
C SER A 200 -0.45 11.14 -10.04
N ASN A 201 0.81 11.30 -10.47
CA ASN A 201 1.14 11.64 -11.86
C ASN A 201 0.69 10.49 -12.76
N GLU A 202 0.06 10.81 -13.90
CA GLU A 202 -0.51 9.80 -14.81
C GLU A 202 0.53 8.75 -15.25
N ILE A 203 1.79 9.16 -15.44
CA ILE A 203 2.90 8.26 -15.83
C ILE A 203 3.35 7.29 -14.73
N TYR A 204 2.99 7.55 -13.47
CA TYR A 204 3.42 6.78 -12.29
C TYR A 204 2.30 5.92 -11.68
N LEU A 205 1.05 6.10 -12.13
CA LEU A 205 -0.09 5.32 -11.64
C LEU A 205 0.12 3.82 -11.88
N ASP A 206 -0.28 3.01 -10.90
CA ASP A 206 -0.20 1.54 -10.89
C ASP A 206 1.22 0.99 -11.19
N ALA A 207 2.23 1.54 -10.54
CA ALA A 207 3.63 1.11 -10.65
C ALA A 207 4.24 0.67 -9.30
N ASN A 208 5.31 -0.12 -9.37
CA ASN A 208 6.20 -0.44 -8.25
C ASN A 208 5.51 -1.04 -7.01
N PHE A 209 4.95 -2.25 -7.13
CA PHE A 209 4.19 -2.96 -6.09
C PHE A 209 5.05 -3.76 -5.09
N GLY A 210 6.37 -3.89 -5.32
CA GLY A 210 7.28 -4.66 -4.48
C GLY A 210 7.33 -4.19 -3.03
N GLY A 211 7.49 -5.12 -2.09
CA GLY A 211 7.63 -4.79 -0.67
C GLY A 211 9.08 -4.46 -0.30
N VAL A 212 9.91 -5.49 -0.16
CA VAL A 212 11.37 -5.37 0.00
C VAL A 212 12.06 -5.39 -1.35
N LEU A 213 11.54 -6.16 -2.32
CA LEU A 213 12.18 -6.37 -3.62
C LEU A 213 11.36 -5.78 -4.77
N VAL A 214 12.02 -5.07 -5.70
CA VAL A 214 11.43 -4.63 -6.98
C VAL A 214 11.58 -5.67 -8.09
N ILE A 215 12.17 -6.83 -7.79
CA ILE A 215 12.43 -7.87 -8.80
C ILE A 215 11.14 -8.34 -9.49
N PHE A 216 10.03 -8.39 -8.75
CA PHE A 216 8.73 -8.80 -9.31
C PHE A 216 8.12 -7.71 -10.17
N ASP A 217 8.33 -6.43 -9.83
CA ASP A 217 7.95 -5.32 -10.70
C ASP A 217 8.65 -5.38 -12.05
N ARG A 218 9.95 -5.68 -12.04
CA ARG A 218 10.73 -5.85 -13.27
C ARG A 218 10.28 -7.08 -14.05
N LEU A 219 10.06 -8.20 -13.37
CA LEU A 219 9.63 -9.44 -13.99
C LEU A 219 8.25 -9.32 -14.66
N PHE A 220 7.32 -8.60 -14.04
CA PHE A 220 5.94 -8.46 -14.51
C PHE A 220 5.67 -7.13 -15.25
N GLY A 221 6.72 -6.33 -15.51
CA GLY A 221 6.63 -5.12 -16.32
C GLY A 221 5.89 -3.96 -15.65
N THR A 222 5.88 -3.90 -14.32
CA THR A 222 5.25 -2.82 -13.52
C THR A 222 6.26 -1.87 -12.90
N TYR A 223 7.56 -2.05 -13.17
CA TYR A 223 8.59 -1.14 -12.69
C TYR A 223 8.60 0.17 -13.49
N VAL A 224 8.51 1.30 -12.79
CA VAL A 224 8.68 2.64 -13.34
C VAL A 224 9.73 3.40 -12.54
N GLU A 225 10.70 3.98 -13.24
CA GLU A 225 11.77 4.76 -12.61
C GLU A 225 11.29 6.19 -12.29
N GLU A 226 11.70 6.72 -11.14
CA GLU A 226 11.48 8.13 -10.78
C GLU A 226 12.21 9.03 -11.78
N ARG A 227 11.51 9.96 -12.43
CA ARG A 227 12.11 10.88 -13.39
C ARG A 227 12.38 12.24 -12.77
N ALA A 228 13.50 12.84 -13.12
CA ALA A 228 13.87 14.17 -12.63
C ALA A 228 13.02 15.29 -13.27
N ASP A 229 12.54 15.07 -14.50
CA ASP A 229 11.74 16.04 -15.26
C ASP A 229 10.24 15.98 -14.93
N GLU A 230 9.77 14.93 -14.25
CA GLU A 230 8.40 14.82 -13.74
C GLU A 230 8.43 14.47 -12.24
N PRO A 231 8.55 15.47 -11.34
CA PRO A 231 8.54 15.23 -9.90
C PRO A 231 7.23 14.60 -9.41
N CYS A 232 7.32 13.68 -8.44
CA CYS A 232 6.16 13.01 -7.86
C CYS A 232 5.22 14.02 -7.17
N ARG A 233 3.94 13.96 -7.52
CA ARG A 233 2.82 14.55 -6.79
C ARG A 233 2.15 13.45 -5.98
N TYR A 234 1.93 13.65 -4.69
CA TYR A 234 1.34 12.62 -3.82
C TYR A 234 -0.16 12.84 -3.62
N GLY A 235 -0.79 11.89 -2.93
CA GLY A 235 -2.23 11.83 -2.74
C GLY A 235 -2.91 10.98 -3.81
N LEU A 236 -4.23 10.92 -3.73
CA LEU A 236 -5.04 10.28 -4.75
C LEU A 236 -5.14 11.18 -6.00
N THR A 237 -5.55 10.61 -7.14
CA THR A 237 -5.81 11.38 -8.38
C THR A 237 -6.87 12.46 -8.19
N THR A 238 -7.80 12.25 -7.24
CA THR A 238 -8.65 13.30 -6.66
C THR A 238 -8.21 13.51 -5.20
N PRO A 239 -7.51 14.62 -4.88
CA PRO A 239 -6.94 14.83 -3.55
C PRO A 239 -7.98 14.76 -2.43
N VAL A 240 -7.62 14.13 -1.31
CA VAL A 240 -8.44 14.10 -0.10
C VAL A 240 -8.23 15.41 0.65
N THR A 241 -9.27 16.20 0.84
CA THR A 241 -9.21 17.51 1.53
C THR A 241 -9.85 17.50 2.92
N SER A 242 -10.35 16.35 3.37
CA SER A 242 -11.02 16.21 4.67
C SER A 242 -10.02 15.92 5.77
N HIS A 243 -10.12 16.65 6.88
CA HIS A 243 -9.38 16.37 8.11
C HIS A 243 -10.12 15.44 9.08
N ASN A 244 -11.30 14.95 8.69
CA ASN A 244 -12.06 14.01 9.52
C ASN A 244 -11.56 12.58 9.28
N PRO A 245 -10.95 11.92 10.27
CA PRO A 245 -10.39 10.58 10.09
C PRO A 245 -11.46 9.56 9.68
N VAL A 246 -12.70 9.68 10.17
CA VAL A 246 -13.78 8.76 9.77
C VAL A 246 -14.08 8.88 8.28
N VAL A 247 -14.00 10.09 7.71
CA VAL A 247 -14.19 10.28 6.27
C VAL A 247 -13.04 9.64 5.51
N VAL A 248 -11.79 9.93 5.88
CA VAL A 248 -10.60 9.37 5.21
C VAL A 248 -10.61 7.84 5.23
N GLU A 249 -10.98 7.24 6.36
CA GLU A 249 -11.01 5.78 6.55
C GLU A 249 -12.15 5.08 5.80
N MET A 250 -13.29 5.76 5.59
CA MET A 250 -14.54 5.12 5.14
C MET A 250 -15.02 5.57 3.77
N GLU A 251 -14.51 6.67 3.20
CA GLU A 251 -15.03 7.26 1.96
C GLU A 251 -15.05 6.27 0.79
N HIS A 252 -13.95 5.56 0.53
CA HIS A 252 -13.88 4.60 -0.57
C HIS A 252 -14.77 3.37 -0.34
N TRP A 253 -14.94 2.93 0.92
CA TRP A 253 -15.88 1.87 1.26
C TRP A 253 -17.32 2.30 1.01
N VAL A 254 -17.70 3.50 1.46
CA VAL A 254 -19.04 4.06 1.25
C VAL A 254 -19.31 4.26 -0.23
N SER A 255 -18.33 4.76 -1.00
CA SER A 255 -18.43 4.91 -2.46
C SER A 255 -18.66 3.57 -3.16
N LEU A 256 -17.86 2.54 -2.84
CA LEU A 256 -18.03 1.20 -3.40
C LEU A 256 -19.43 0.63 -3.12
N VAL A 257 -19.87 0.71 -1.86
CA VAL A 257 -21.18 0.20 -1.45
C VAL A 257 -22.31 0.95 -2.17
N LYS A 258 -22.24 2.28 -2.27
CA LYS A 258 -23.22 3.09 -3.00
C LYS A 258 -23.31 2.70 -4.47
N ASP A 259 -22.18 2.52 -5.14
CA ASP A 259 -22.17 2.15 -6.56
C ASP A 259 -22.72 0.75 -6.79
N MET A 260 -22.41 -0.20 -5.91
CA MET A 260 -22.99 -1.54 -5.95
C MET A 260 -24.51 -1.53 -5.74
N PHE A 261 -25.01 -0.72 -4.80
CA PHE A 261 -26.45 -0.62 -4.54
C PHE A 261 -27.22 0.12 -5.65
N ASN A 262 -26.59 1.11 -6.29
CA ASN A 262 -27.20 1.87 -7.39
C ASN A 262 -26.94 1.25 -8.77
N ALA A 263 -26.26 0.11 -8.83
CA ALA A 263 -25.98 -0.60 -10.06
C ALA A 263 -27.27 -1.01 -10.78
N LYS A 264 -27.31 -0.82 -12.11
CA LYS A 264 -28.48 -1.15 -12.93
C LYS A 264 -28.66 -2.66 -13.13
N SER A 265 -27.63 -3.44 -12.85
CA SER A 265 -27.64 -4.90 -12.98
C SER A 265 -26.68 -5.56 -11.97
N VAL A 266 -26.87 -6.86 -11.72
CA VAL A 266 -25.95 -7.66 -10.89
C VAL A 266 -24.54 -7.68 -11.50
N SER A 267 -24.44 -7.71 -12.84
CA SER A 267 -23.15 -7.66 -13.53
C SER A 267 -22.41 -6.35 -13.25
N ASP A 268 -23.11 -5.22 -13.23
CA ASP A 268 -22.51 -3.92 -12.91
C ASP A 268 -22.08 -3.84 -11.45
N ALA A 269 -22.88 -4.39 -10.52
CA ALA A 269 -22.52 -4.45 -9.11
C ALA A 269 -21.24 -5.29 -8.88
N VAL A 270 -21.13 -6.45 -9.54
CA VAL A 270 -19.91 -7.27 -9.52
C VAL A 270 -18.76 -6.55 -10.21
N GLY A 271 -19.04 -5.80 -11.28
CA GLY A 271 -18.09 -4.92 -11.95
C GLY A 271 -17.47 -3.90 -11.00
N PHE A 272 -18.29 -3.16 -10.24
CA PHE A 272 -17.80 -2.23 -9.23
C PHE A 272 -16.99 -2.90 -8.13
N LEU A 273 -17.28 -4.16 -7.78
CA LEU A 273 -16.51 -4.88 -6.78
C LEU A 273 -15.12 -5.29 -7.29
N LEU A 274 -15.04 -5.81 -8.53
CA LEU A 274 -13.88 -6.55 -9.01
C LEU A 274 -13.04 -5.83 -10.07
N ARG A 275 -13.60 -4.85 -10.79
CA ARG A 275 -12.85 -4.08 -11.80
C ARG A 275 -11.96 -3.03 -11.15
N PRO A 276 -10.98 -2.47 -11.90
CA PRO A 276 -10.11 -1.43 -11.37
C PRO A 276 -10.87 -0.20 -10.86
N PRO A 277 -10.29 0.54 -9.89
CA PRO A 277 -10.79 1.86 -9.50
C PRO A 277 -11.02 2.76 -10.73
N GLY A 278 -12.11 3.53 -10.73
CA GLY A 278 -12.48 4.39 -11.86
C GLY A 278 -13.24 3.69 -13.00
N TRP A 279 -13.46 2.38 -12.95
CA TRP A 279 -14.27 1.67 -13.94
C TRP A 279 -15.75 2.08 -13.90
N LEU A 280 -16.35 2.24 -15.08
CA LEU A 280 -17.79 2.47 -15.26
C LEU A 280 -18.38 1.51 -16.31
N PRO A 281 -19.63 1.03 -16.15
CA PRO A 281 -20.27 0.10 -17.11
C PRO A 281 -20.40 0.63 -18.54
N ASN A 282 -20.48 1.95 -18.72
CA ASN A 282 -20.64 2.59 -20.03
C ASN A 282 -19.32 2.79 -20.78
N GLY A 283 -18.17 2.43 -20.19
CA GLY A 283 -16.85 2.63 -20.79
C GLY A 283 -16.31 4.06 -20.71
N GLU A 284 -16.99 4.97 -20.01
CA GLU A 284 -16.54 6.35 -19.81
C GLU A 284 -15.72 6.52 -18.52
N GLY A 285 -15.03 5.45 -18.10
CA GLY A 285 -14.28 5.41 -16.86
C GLY A 285 -13.04 6.33 -16.82
N GLN A 286 -12.42 6.34 -15.64
CA GLN A 286 -11.13 6.95 -15.35
C GLN A 286 -10.21 5.94 -14.66
N THR A 287 -10.17 4.72 -15.18
CA THR A 287 -9.16 3.74 -14.76
C THR A 287 -7.76 4.24 -15.09
N THR A 288 -6.75 3.75 -14.36
CA THR A 288 -5.34 4.08 -14.62
C THR A 288 -4.96 3.88 -16.10
N GLU A 289 -5.40 2.77 -16.70
CA GLU A 289 -5.13 2.48 -18.11
C GLU A 289 -5.72 3.55 -19.05
N GLU A 290 -6.94 4.02 -18.77
CA GLU A 290 -7.59 5.09 -19.54
C GLU A 290 -6.89 6.43 -19.34
N LEU A 291 -6.49 6.77 -18.11
CA LEU A 291 -5.74 7.99 -17.81
C LEU A 291 -4.39 8.01 -18.54
N GLN A 292 -3.63 6.91 -18.46
CA GLN A 292 -2.34 6.78 -19.15
C GLN A 292 -2.47 6.83 -20.68
N LYS A 293 -3.52 6.23 -21.25
CA LYS A 293 -3.78 6.32 -22.69
C LYS A 293 -4.11 7.76 -23.11
N ARG A 294 -4.92 8.48 -22.33
CA ARG A 294 -5.26 9.88 -22.60
C ARG A 294 -4.00 10.76 -22.52
N ALA A 295 -3.18 10.58 -21.50
CA ALA A 295 -1.90 11.30 -21.32
C ALA A 295 -0.99 11.15 -22.56
N LYS A 296 -0.76 9.90 -22.98
CA LYS A 296 0.08 9.59 -24.16
C LYS A 296 -0.48 10.19 -25.45
N ALA A 297 -1.81 10.20 -25.61
CA ALA A 297 -2.45 10.78 -26.79
C ALA A 297 -2.27 12.31 -26.85
N ILE A 298 -2.29 12.98 -25.69
CA ILE A 298 -2.05 14.44 -25.59
C ILE A 298 -0.59 14.76 -25.92
N GLU A 299 0.37 14.01 -25.39
CA GLU A 299 1.80 14.19 -25.69
C GLU A 299 2.14 13.99 -27.18
N GLN A 300 1.38 13.14 -27.87
CA GLN A 300 1.58 12.83 -29.29
C GLN A 300 0.85 13.79 -30.24
N GLN A 301 0.02 14.70 -29.75
CA GLN A 301 -0.57 15.74 -30.60
C GLN A 301 0.51 16.75 -31.01
N PRO A 302 0.77 16.96 -32.31
CA PRO A 302 1.71 17.99 -32.73
C PRO A 302 1.20 19.33 -32.19
N ALA A 303 2.08 20.07 -31.50
CA ALA A 303 1.77 21.42 -31.07
C ALA A 303 1.22 22.19 -32.28
N HIS A 304 -0.07 22.51 -32.26
CA HIS A 304 -0.65 23.38 -33.28
C HIS A 304 0.07 24.72 -33.13
N VAL A 305 1.06 24.93 -34.00
CA VAL A 305 1.68 26.24 -34.25
C VAL A 305 0.56 27.08 -34.84
N GLY A 306 -0.14 27.81 -33.96
CA GLY A 306 -1.03 28.87 -34.35
C GLY A 306 -0.20 29.98 -34.99
N HIS A 307 -0.37 30.12 -36.30
CA HIS A 307 0.02 31.30 -37.07
C HIS A 307 -0.90 32.48 -36.76
#